data_AF-A0A1E4HS20-F1
#
_entry.id   AF-A0A1E4HS20-F1
#
_cell.length_a   1.000
_cell.length_b   1.000
_cell.length_c   1.000
_cell.angle_alpha   90.00
_cell.angle_beta   90.00
_cell.angle_gamma   90.00
#
_symmetry.space_group_name_H-M   'P 1'
#
loop_
_entity.id
_entity.type
_entity.pdbx_description
1 polymer ?
#
loop_
_entity_poly.entity_id
_entity_poly.type
_entity_poly.pdbx_seq_one_letter_code
_entity_poly.pdbx_strand_id
1 'polypeptide(L)'
;MSTTTTATTATTRTAGTGRIANRALWTVQIVIGLFLIVASAAPKLFGQEDAVRIFTEMGGGDGLRYAVGILELAGGIGLLLAPFAAAAATGIVALMIGAAITQAFVLDKPSYVVTPLIIGALMVWVAVARRHRTIAFLQGLGR
;
A
#
# COMPACT_ATOMS: atom_id res chain seq x y z
N MET A 1 53.05 -29.02 3.25
CA MET A 1 51.62 -29.40 3.29
C MET A 1 50.91 -28.28 4.02
N SER A 2 50.38 -27.29 3.29
CA SER A 2 49.82 -26.06 3.89
C SER A 2 48.30 -26.21 4.00
N THR A 3 47.78 -26.21 5.22
CA THR A 3 46.35 -26.27 5.51
C THR A 3 45.76 -24.85 5.50
N THR A 4 44.97 -24.53 4.48
CA THR A 4 44.18 -23.29 4.42
C THR A 4 42.94 -23.46 5.29
N THR A 5 42.86 -22.72 6.40
CA THR A 5 41.68 -22.68 7.27
C THR A 5 40.70 -21.64 6.73
N THR A 6 39.57 -22.08 6.18
CA THR A 6 38.46 -21.20 5.75
C THR A 6 37.70 -20.71 6.98
N ALA A 7 37.91 -19.45 7.37
CA ALA A 7 37.12 -18.80 8.40
C ALA A 7 35.69 -18.52 7.89
N THR A 8 34.69 -19.19 8.47
CA THR A 8 33.27 -18.92 8.19
C THR A 8 32.82 -17.76 9.07
N THR A 9 32.68 -16.56 8.50
CA THR A 9 32.15 -15.39 9.19
C THR A 9 30.65 -15.58 9.48
N ALA A 10 30.32 -16.04 10.68
CA ALA A 10 28.96 -16.09 11.16
C ALA A 10 28.42 -14.66 11.35
N THR A 11 27.66 -14.16 10.37
CA THR A 11 26.95 -12.88 10.50
C THR A 11 25.79 -13.09 11.48
N THR A 12 25.98 -12.69 12.74
CA THR A 12 24.89 -12.63 13.73
C THR A 12 23.93 -11.51 13.33
N ARG A 13 22.93 -11.81 12.49
CA ARG A 13 21.82 -10.87 12.27
C ARG A 13 21.09 -10.70 13.60
N THR A 14 21.00 -9.46 14.08
CA THR A 14 20.27 -9.07 15.28
C THR A 14 18.81 -9.51 15.18
N ALA A 15 18.49 -10.72 15.67
CA ALA A 15 17.17 -11.32 15.52
C ALA A 15 16.03 -10.48 16.15
N GLY A 16 16.36 -9.57 17.07
CA GLY A 16 15.43 -8.66 17.71
C GLY A 16 14.88 -7.55 16.80
N THR A 17 15.72 -6.93 15.96
CA THR A 17 15.32 -5.79 15.11
C THR A 17 14.36 -6.22 14.00
N GLY A 18 14.54 -7.43 13.46
CA GLY A 18 13.65 -8.01 12.45
C GLY A 18 12.23 -8.28 12.96
N ARG A 19 12.08 -8.67 14.24
CA ARG A 19 10.75 -8.92 14.83
C ARG A 19 9.96 -7.63 15.04
N ILE A 20 10.60 -6.57 15.51
CA ILE A 20 9.97 -5.26 15.73
C ILE A 20 9.53 -4.66 14.38
N ALA A 21 10.43 -4.65 13.40
CA ALA A 21 10.12 -4.15 12.05
C ALA A 21 8.96 -4.93 11.42
N ASN A 22 8.91 -6.25 11.57
CA ASN A 22 7.81 -7.06 11.07
C ASN A 22 6.47 -6.75 11.77
N ARG A 23 6.48 -6.51 13.09
CA ARG A 23 5.28 -6.09 13.82
C ARG A 23 4.80 -4.72 13.35
N ALA A 24 5.70 -3.74 13.25
CA ALA A 24 5.37 -2.40 12.76
C ALA A 24 4.76 -2.44 11.35
N LEU A 25 5.34 -3.23 10.43
CA LEU A 25 4.79 -3.42 9.10
C LEU A 25 3.39 -4.04 9.12
N TRP A 26 3.13 -5.01 9.99
CA TRP A 26 1.79 -5.56 10.16
C TRP A 26 0.80 -4.55 10.70
N THR A 27 1.19 -3.77 11.71
CA THR A 27 0.36 -2.68 12.22
C THR A 27 0.00 -1.68 11.12
N VAL A 28 0.98 -1.22 10.34
CA VAL A 28 0.74 -0.31 9.21
C VAL A 28 -0.19 -0.93 8.17
N GLN A 29 0.07 -2.17 7.75
CA GLN A 29 -0.78 -2.86 6.76
C GLN A 29 -2.22 -3.03 7.25
N ILE A 30 -2.42 -3.39 8.52
CA ILE A 30 -3.76 -3.57 9.09
C ILE A 30 -4.48 -2.24 9.19
N VAL A 31 -3.84 -1.21 9.75
CA VAL A 31 -4.46 0.11 9.92
C VAL A 31 -4.80 0.72 8.57
N ILE A 32 -3.85 0.74 7.64
CA ILE A 32 -4.08 1.31 6.30
C ILE A 32 -5.05 0.45 5.49
N GLY A 33 -4.95 -0.88 5.57
CA GLY A 33 -5.86 -1.79 4.87
C GLY A 33 -7.31 -1.61 5.32
N LEU A 34 -7.56 -1.56 6.63
CA LEU A 34 -8.89 -1.32 7.17
C LEU A 34 -9.39 0.10 6.86
N PHE A 35 -8.53 1.11 6.92
CA PHE A 35 -8.87 2.47 6.50
C PHE A 35 -9.31 2.51 5.03
N LEU A 36 -8.56 1.86 4.13
CA LEU A 36 -8.90 1.82 2.71
C LEU A 36 -10.23 1.09 2.45
N ILE A 37 -10.49 -0.01 3.16
CA ILE A 37 -11.73 -0.79 2.98
C ILE A 37 -12.94 -0.01 3.52
N VAL A 38 -12.86 0.44 4.78
CA VAL A 38 -14.03 0.95 5.51
C VAL A 38 -14.22 2.45 5.33
N ALA A 39 -13.15 3.23 5.49
CA ALA A 39 -13.25 4.68 5.47
C ALA A 39 -13.10 5.28 4.07
N SER A 40 -12.49 4.54 3.13
CA SER A 40 -12.26 5.04 1.76
C SER A 40 -13.16 4.38 0.71
N ALA A 41 -13.10 3.05 0.57
CA ALA A 41 -13.79 2.33 -0.48
C ALA A 41 -15.30 2.22 -0.23
N ALA A 42 -15.73 1.87 1.00
CA ALA A 42 -17.15 1.71 1.29
C ALA A 42 -18.00 2.95 0.96
N PRO A 43 -17.65 4.19 1.38
CA PRO A 43 -18.34 5.41 0.94
C PRO A 43 -18.47 5.55 -0.58
N LYS A 44 -17.39 5.21 -1.30
CA LYS A 44 -17.33 5.30 -2.76
C LYS A 44 -18.12 4.20 -3.45
N LEU A 45 -18.31 3.03 -2.84
CA LEU A 45 -19.05 1.93 -3.46
C LEU A 45 -20.54 1.96 -3.13
N PHE A 46 -20.90 2.40 -1.92
CA PHE A 46 -22.29 2.51 -1.48
C PHE A 46 -22.95 3.84 -1.83
N GLY A 47 -22.23 4.76 -2.48
CA GLY A 47 -22.81 6.01 -2.97
C GLY A 47 -23.13 7.00 -1.85
N GLN A 48 -22.27 7.09 -0.84
CA GLN A 48 -22.40 8.11 0.20
C GLN A 48 -22.38 9.51 -0.45
N GLU A 49 -23.30 10.39 -0.03
CA GLU A 49 -23.55 11.69 -0.67
C GLU A 49 -22.27 12.51 -0.88
N ASP A 50 -21.40 12.59 0.14
CA ASP A 50 -20.13 13.30 0.05
C ASP A 50 -19.19 12.72 -1.01
N ALA A 51 -19.12 11.39 -1.13
CA ALA A 51 -18.29 10.74 -2.15
C ALA A 51 -18.85 11.00 -3.55
N VAL A 52 -20.16 10.88 -3.75
CA VAL A 52 -20.80 11.18 -5.05
C VAL A 52 -20.56 12.64 -5.45
N ARG A 53 -20.77 13.57 -4.51
CA ARG A 53 -20.56 15.01 -4.72
C ARG A 53 -19.12 15.33 -5.09
N ILE A 54 -18.15 14.86 -4.31
CA ILE A 54 -16.72 15.12 -4.54
C ILE A 54 -16.27 14.60 -5.92
N PHE A 55 -16.65 13.39 -6.32
CA PHE A 55 -16.27 12.86 -7.64
C PHE A 55 -17.01 13.53 -8.81
N THR A 56 -18.21 14.06 -8.57
CA THR A 56 -18.95 14.86 -9.55
C THR A 56 -18.31 16.23 -9.74
N GLU A 57 -17.94 16.91 -8.64
CA GLU A 57 -17.20 18.18 -8.66
C GLU A 57 -15.83 18.04 -9.37
N MET A 58 -15.15 16.89 -9.22
CA MET A 58 -13.93 16.57 -9.96
C MET A 58 -14.12 16.38 -11.48
N GLY A 59 -15.37 16.27 -11.98
CA GLY A 59 -15.68 15.97 -13.38
C GLY A 59 -15.55 14.48 -13.77
N GLY A 60 -15.20 13.60 -12.83
CA GLY A 60 -15.07 12.15 -13.07
C GLY A 60 -16.36 11.35 -12.88
N GLY A 61 -17.31 11.90 -12.13
CA GLY A 61 -18.62 11.30 -11.85
C GLY A 61 -18.54 9.90 -11.25
N ASP A 62 -19.59 9.11 -11.47
CA ASP A 62 -19.71 7.76 -10.90
C ASP A 62 -18.71 6.76 -11.45
N GLY A 63 -18.32 6.88 -12.72
CA GLY A 63 -17.35 5.98 -13.35
C GLY A 63 -16.00 6.01 -12.62
N LEU A 64 -15.45 7.21 -12.41
CA LEU A 64 -14.20 7.38 -11.67
C LEU A 64 -14.37 7.00 -10.19
N ARG A 65 -15.51 7.34 -9.57
CA ARG A 65 -15.82 6.99 -8.17
C ARG A 65 -15.74 5.48 -7.94
N TYR A 66 -16.42 4.70 -8.78
CA TYR A 66 -16.40 3.23 -8.67
C TYR A 66 -15.03 2.65 -8.98
N ALA A 67 -14.34 3.16 -10.00
CA ALA A 67 -12.99 2.70 -10.34
C ALA A 67 -12.02 2.88 -9.16
N VAL A 68 -11.99 4.07 -8.54
CA VAL A 68 -11.16 4.34 -7.35
C VAL A 68 -11.60 3.48 -6.18
N GLY A 69 -12.91 3.38 -5.90
CA GLY A 69 -13.42 2.55 -4.81
C GLY A 69 -13.04 1.07 -4.93
N ILE A 70 -13.10 0.50 -6.14
CA ILE A 70 -12.69 -0.89 -6.41
C ILE A 70 -11.17 -1.05 -6.20
N LEU A 71 -10.37 -0.11 -6.69
CA LEU A 71 -8.91 -0.17 -6.55
C LEU A 71 -8.49 -0.04 -5.07
N GLU A 72 -9.12 0.84 -4.31
CA GLU A 72 -8.90 0.98 -2.87
C GLU A 72 -9.31 -0.27 -2.09
N LEU A 73 -10.46 -0.87 -2.45
CA LEU A 73 -10.92 -2.11 -1.84
C LEU A 73 -9.94 -3.26 -2.12
N ALA A 74 -9.53 -3.42 -3.39
CA ALA A 74 -8.60 -4.45 -3.81
C ALA A 74 -7.21 -4.27 -3.14
N GLY A 75 -6.70 -3.04 -3.08
CA GLY A 75 -5.45 -2.74 -2.41
C GLY A 75 -5.53 -2.92 -0.89
N GLY A 76 -6.63 -2.51 -0.27
CA GLY A 76 -6.88 -2.72 1.16
C GLY A 76 -6.91 -4.20 1.53
N ILE A 77 -7.64 -5.02 0.78
CA ILE A 77 -7.64 -6.49 0.95
C ILE A 77 -6.24 -7.05 0.69
N GLY A 78 -5.58 -6.63 -0.39
CA GLY A 78 -4.25 -7.09 -0.76
C GLY A 78 -3.18 -6.80 0.30
N LEU A 79 -3.29 -5.70 1.05
CA LEU A 79 -2.41 -5.39 2.19
C LEU A 79 -2.58 -6.36 3.36
N LEU A 80 -3.80 -6.86 3.59
CA LEU A 80 -4.10 -7.82 4.65
C LEU A 80 -3.66 -9.24 4.26
N LEU A 81 -3.54 -9.51 2.96
CA LEU A 81 -3.04 -10.77 2.43
C LEU A 81 -1.52 -10.73 2.30
N ALA A 82 -0.83 -11.43 3.19
CA ALA A 82 0.64 -11.50 3.24
C ALA A 82 1.38 -11.73 1.90
N PRO A 83 0.89 -12.57 0.95
CA PRO A 83 1.57 -12.73 -0.34
C PRO A 83 1.36 -11.55 -1.29
N PHE A 84 0.27 -10.80 -1.19
CA PHE A 84 -0.08 -9.72 -2.12
C PHE A 84 0.33 -8.33 -1.64
N ALA A 85 0.74 -8.20 -0.37
CA ALA A 85 1.00 -6.92 0.26
C ALA A 85 1.93 -5.97 -0.53
N ALA A 86 3.00 -6.47 -1.16
CA ALA A 86 3.90 -5.60 -1.92
C ALA A 86 3.27 -5.09 -3.22
N ALA A 87 2.53 -5.96 -3.93
CA ALA A 87 1.81 -5.58 -5.14
C ALA A 87 0.67 -4.60 -4.83
N ALA A 88 -0.10 -4.89 -3.77
CA ALA A 88 -1.17 -4.04 -3.28
C ALA A 88 -0.63 -2.65 -2.88
N ALA A 89 0.44 -2.61 -2.07
CA ALA A 89 1.08 -1.36 -1.68
C ALA A 89 1.55 -0.54 -2.89
N THR A 90 2.10 -1.19 -3.92
CA THR A 90 2.53 -0.52 -5.16
C THR A 90 1.34 0.11 -5.89
N GLY A 91 0.22 -0.61 -6.01
CA GLY A 91 -1.03 -0.06 -6.57
C GLY A 91 -1.57 1.11 -5.76
N ILE A 92 -1.54 1.03 -4.43
CA ILE A 92 -1.93 2.14 -3.56
C ILE A 92 -1.00 3.34 -3.73
N VAL A 93 0.31 3.16 -3.92
CA VAL A 93 1.22 4.28 -4.22
C VAL A 93 0.78 5.00 -5.50
N ALA A 94 0.48 4.26 -6.57
CA ALA A 94 -0.01 4.86 -7.81
C ALA A 94 -1.33 5.64 -7.61
N LEU A 95 -2.26 5.09 -6.83
CA LEU A 95 -3.49 5.79 -6.44
C LEU A 95 -3.20 7.08 -5.65
N MET A 96 -2.28 7.04 -4.70
CA MET A 96 -1.94 8.22 -3.90
C MET A 96 -1.30 9.33 -4.74
N ILE A 97 -0.50 8.98 -5.75
CA ILE A 97 0.03 9.95 -6.72
C ILE A 97 -1.11 10.60 -7.49
N GLY A 98 -2.06 9.81 -8.01
CA GLY A 98 -3.25 10.34 -8.67
C GLY A 98 -4.05 11.27 -7.75
N ALA A 99 -4.31 10.84 -6.52
CA ALA A 99 -5.02 11.64 -5.53
C ALA A 99 -4.31 12.96 -5.20
N ALA A 100 -2.98 12.95 -5.06
CA ALA A 100 -2.19 14.15 -4.84
C ALA A 100 -2.32 15.15 -6.00
N ILE A 101 -2.23 14.66 -7.24
CA ILE A 101 -2.40 15.48 -8.46
C ILE A 101 -3.81 16.08 -8.50
N THR A 102 -4.84 15.26 -8.26
CA THR A 102 -6.24 15.72 -8.25
C THR A 102 -6.47 16.79 -7.19
N GLN A 103 -5.95 16.61 -5.96
CA GLN A 103 -6.10 17.61 -4.91
C GLN A 103 -5.39 18.92 -5.24
N ALA A 104 -4.19 18.85 -5.82
CA ALA A 104 -3.39 20.03 -6.14
C ALA A 104 -3.93 20.83 -7.33
N PHE A 105 -4.42 20.15 -8.37
CA PHE A 105 -4.65 20.76 -9.69
C PHE A 105 -6.10 20.68 -10.19
N VAL A 106 -6.92 19.78 -9.64
CA VAL A 106 -8.32 19.62 -10.07
C VAL A 106 -9.28 20.21 -9.04
N LEU A 107 -8.96 20.04 -7.75
CA LEU A 107 -9.80 20.51 -6.65
C LEU A 107 -9.30 21.79 -5.98
N ASP A 108 -8.17 22.37 -6.44
CA ASP A 108 -7.53 23.57 -5.89
C ASP A 108 -7.37 23.54 -4.36
N LYS A 109 -7.04 22.35 -3.85
CA LYS A 109 -6.95 22.01 -2.42
C LYS A 109 -5.54 21.49 -2.07
N PRO A 110 -4.47 22.28 -2.28
CA PRO A 110 -3.09 21.81 -2.13
C PRO A 110 -2.74 21.36 -0.70
N SER A 111 -3.40 21.90 0.33
CA SER A 111 -3.21 21.44 1.71
C SER A 111 -3.64 19.99 1.95
N TYR A 112 -4.57 19.46 1.14
CA TYR A 112 -5.07 18.09 1.25
C TYR A 112 -4.14 17.06 0.59
N VAL A 113 -3.06 17.49 -0.06
CA VAL A 113 -2.02 16.61 -0.64
C VAL A 113 -1.21 15.89 0.45
N VAL A 114 -1.19 16.41 1.67
CA VAL A 114 -0.43 15.83 2.79
C VAL A 114 -0.87 14.38 3.08
N THR A 115 -2.18 14.13 3.09
CA THR A 115 -2.74 12.79 3.37
C THR A 115 -2.25 11.73 2.37
N PRO A 116 -2.43 11.91 1.03
CA PRO A 116 -1.93 10.92 0.08
C PRO A 116 -0.41 10.77 0.10
N LEU A 117 0.35 11.82 0.41
CA LEU A 117 1.81 11.70 0.55
C LEU A 117 2.22 10.83 1.75
N ILE A 118 1.58 11.02 2.90
CA ILE A 118 1.85 10.20 4.10
C ILE A 118 1.52 8.73 3.82
N ILE A 119 0.33 8.46 3.29
CA ILE A 119 -0.08 7.09 2.95
C ILE A 119 0.86 6.51 1.88
N GLY A 120 1.18 7.27 0.85
CA GLY A 120 2.10 6.88 -0.22
C GLY A 120 3.47 6.49 0.32
N ALA A 121 4.06 7.31 1.21
CA ALA A 121 5.36 7.01 1.83
C ALA A 121 5.32 5.72 2.66
N LEU A 122 4.27 5.53 3.47
CA LEU A 122 4.08 4.29 4.22
C LEU A 122 3.93 3.07 3.30
N MET A 123 3.23 3.22 2.17
CA MET A 123 3.06 2.14 1.20
C MET A 123 4.33 1.84 0.41
N VAL A 124 5.16 2.84 0.09
CA VAL A 124 6.51 2.61 -0.46
C VAL A 124 7.32 1.77 0.51
N TRP A 125 7.28 2.09 1.80
CA TRP A 125 7.96 1.31 2.82
C TRP A 125 7.46 -0.15 2.88
N VAL A 126 6.15 -0.37 2.87
CA VAL A 126 5.55 -1.72 2.82
C VAL A 126 5.94 -2.47 1.55
N ALA A 127 5.86 -1.82 0.38
CA ALA A 127 6.19 -2.42 -0.91
C ALA A 127 7.63 -2.93 -0.93
N VAL A 128 8.58 -2.08 -0.50
CA VAL A 128 10.00 -2.45 -0.42
C VAL A 128 10.21 -3.58 0.60
N ALA A 129 9.62 -3.48 1.80
CA ALA A 129 9.85 -4.45 2.86
C ALA A 129 9.22 -5.83 2.59
N ARG A 130 8.10 -5.90 1.86
CA ARG A 130 7.38 -7.15 1.57
C ARG A 130 7.73 -7.78 0.21
N ARG A 131 8.48 -7.10 -0.66
CA ARG A 131 8.78 -7.53 -2.05
C ARG A 131 9.22 -8.99 -2.17
N HIS A 132 10.10 -9.45 -1.29
CA HIS A 132 10.65 -10.81 -1.35
C HIS A 132 9.59 -11.89 -1.13
N ARG A 133 8.61 -11.62 -0.26
CA ARG A 133 7.53 -12.55 0.05
C ARG A 133 6.55 -12.66 -1.12
N THR A 134 6.24 -11.53 -1.77
CA THR A 134 5.39 -11.49 -2.95
C THR A 134 6.05 -12.18 -4.14
N ILE A 135 7.34 -11.91 -4.42
CA ILE A 135 8.07 -12.56 -5.51
C ILE A 135 8.13 -14.08 -5.31
N ALA A 136 8.44 -14.54 -4.09
CA ALA A 136 8.49 -15.97 -3.79
C ALA A 136 7.14 -16.67 -4.01
N PHE A 137 6.04 -16.01 -3.65
CA PHE A 137 4.69 -16.53 -3.90
C PHE A 137 4.39 -16.63 -5.39
N LEU A 138 4.66 -15.59 -6.18
CA LEU A 138 4.43 -15.57 -7.62
C LEU A 138 5.26 -16.63 -8.36
N GLN A 139 6.51 -16.85 -7.94
CA GLN A 139 7.36 -17.92 -8.47
C GLN A 139 6.82 -19.33 -8.12
N GLY A 140 6.18 -19.47 -6.97
CA GLY A 140 5.55 -20.73 -6.55
C GLY A 140 4.31 -21.10 -7.36
N LEU A 141 3.55 -20.11 -7.87
CA LEU A 141 2.39 -20.31 -8.73
C LEU A 141 2.72 -20.82 -10.13
N GLY A 142 3.96 -20.58 -10.60
CA GLY A 142 4.41 -20.99 -11.94
C GLY A 142 5.02 -22.39 -12.02
N ARG A 143 4.90 -23.20 -10.96
CA ARG A 143 5.39 -24.59 -10.89
C ARG A 143 4.21 -25.55 -10.82
#